data_AF-A0A3S0X3X1-F1
#
_entry.id   AF-A0A3S0X3X1-F1
#
_cell.length_a   1.000
_cell.length_b   1.000
_cell.length_c   1.000
_cell.angle_alpha   90.00
_cell.angle_beta   90.00
_cell.angle_gamma   90.00
#
_symmetry.space_group_name_H-M   'P 1'
#
loop_
_entity.id
_entity.type
_entity.pdbx_description
1 polymer ?
#
loop_
_entity_poly.entity_id
_entity_poly.type
_entity_poly.pdbx_seq_one_letter_code
_entity_poly.pdbx_strand_id
1 'polypeptide(L)'
;MDFKVYLEKFSDPKHFAAVVKNIHRLKLEIDKESELLNHLIEIDELMVLKIISGFIVQSKLDNKPAKLKELFNLYLVLLRQSRDGQDYASCFWLTLNLLKKDLSPYLDKKNQEKYYTKLLEFSHQPSIYLKMRRLLVIFEGSLHKKEFFELVFDDVALADFINYFSQVRLLDKNNEAEYLNFFKQYRSSLVAVKNQLSRLPPGLLNQNFFSELKRVCYLNQNNPLPAMQQFIRIQGNLFRPSLNDKQSTHKASVHASASHSAQRLKELYHNQLVGCSAQKEILALLEQDNSLKSEAIREFFKQCQHFTSRDSTSDISLSELLAYCWIAIHDDSQRQSSLEEARTVILEGLYEMQRGYNLNEQGEDNGQESSPICFSGCFNKFIEKLVGVHPVANIIYLDHQTTTLKFKALVLASLDNYLMLRT
;
A
#
# COMPACT_ATOMS: atom_id res chain seq x y z
N MET A 1 6.93 41.64 -26.76
CA MET A 1 7.58 41.39 -28.08
C MET A 1 6.99 40.10 -28.62
N ASP A 2 6.48 40.09 -29.85
CA ASP A 2 5.76 38.96 -30.44
C ASP A 2 6.69 37.75 -30.68
N PHE A 3 6.26 36.55 -30.29
CA PHE A 3 7.03 35.29 -30.32
C PHE A 3 7.57 34.97 -31.73
N LYS A 4 6.83 35.40 -32.76
CA LYS A 4 7.21 35.25 -34.17
C LYS A 4 8.43 36.10 -34.54
N VAL A 5 8.50 37.34 -34.04
CA VAL A 5 9.60 38.29 -34.26
C VAL A 5 10.88 37.82 -33.54
N TYR A 6 10.75 37.09 -32.43
CA TYR A 6 11.88 36.52 -31.70
C TYR A 6 12.48 35.30 -32.43
N LEU A 7 11.64 34.43 -33.00
CA LEU A 7 12.08 33.27 -33.79
C LEU A 7 12.74 33.68 -35.12
N GLU A 8 12.26 34.74 -35.77
CA GLU A 8 12.82 35.26 -37.03
C GLU A 8 14.26 35.79 -36.88
N LYS A 9 14.68 36.21 -35.68
CA LYS A 9 16.07 36.63 -35.41
C LYS A 9 17.03 35.46 -35.18
N PHE A 10 16.53 34.30 -34.75
CA PHE A 10 17.33 33.11 -34.44
C PHE A 10 17.36 32.06 -35.55
N SER A 11 16.51 32.21 -36.58
CA SER A 11 16.54 31.43 -37.81
C SER A 11 17.67 31.84 -38.77
N ASP A 12 18.37 32.95 -38.51
CA ASP A 12 19.60 33.32 -39.23
C ASP A 12 20.78 32.44 -38.76
N PRO A 13 21.33 31.57 -39.64
CA PRO A 13 22.45 30.70 -39.31
C PRO A 13 23.71 31.45 -38.85
N LYS A 14 23.89 32.73 -39.25
CA LYS A 14 25.03 33.56 -38.83
C LYS A 14 24.89 34.04 -37.39
N HIS A 15 23.69 34.47 -36.99
CA HIS A 15 23.39 34.84 -35.61
C HIS A 15 23.52 33.63 -34.67
N PHE A 16 23.01 32.47 -35.07
CA PHE A 16 23.15 31.25 -34.29
C PHE A 16 24.60 30.72 -34.26
N ALA A 17 25.35 30.79 -35.37
CA ALA A 17 26.77 30.46 -35.37
C ALA A 17 27.56 31.39 -34.45
N ALA A 18 27.19 32.67 -34.32
CA ALA A 18 27.77 33.58 -33.34
C ALA A 18 27.40 33.18 -31.90
N VAL A 19 26.14 32.80 -31.63
CA VAL A 19 25.70 32.32 -30.31
C VAL A 19 26.37 31.00 -29.92
N VAL A 20 26.46 30.02 -30.82
CA VAL A 20 27.15 28.74 -30.59
C VAL A 20 28.66 28.92 -30.49
N LYS A 21 29.27 29.78 -31.31
CA LYS A 21 30.71 30.12 -31.21
C LYS A 21 30.99 30.84 -29.90
N ASN A 22 30.07 31.66 -29.40
CA ASN A 22 30.16 32.25 -28.07
C ASN A 22 29.99 31.18 -26.99
N ILE A 23 28.97 30.30 -27.04
CA ILE A 23 28.81 29.19 -26.09
C ILE A 23 30.04 28.26 -26.07
N HIS A 24 30.64 27.99 -27.23
CA HIS A 24 31.79 27.09 -27.35
C HIS A 24 33.12 27.75 -26.93
N ARG A 25 33.30 29.05 -27.20
CA ARG A 25 34.39 29.88 -26.64
C ARG A 25 34.25 29.98 -25.12
N LEU A 26 33.03 30.15 -24.63
CA LEU A 26 32.73 30.28 -23.20
C LEU A 26 32.86 28.93 -22.47
N LYS A 27 32.66 27.78 -23.11
CA LYS A 27 32.99 26.46 -22.55
C LYS A 27 34.48 26.30 -22.22
N LEU A 28 35.35 27.09 -22.86
CA LEU A 28 36.77 27.19 -22.53
C LEU A 28 37.06 28.25 -21.45
N GLU A 29 36.12 29.17 -21.19
CA GLU A 29 36.21 30.23 -20.18
C GLU A 29 35.42 29.92 -18.88
N ILE A 30 34.57 28.87 -18.87
CA ILE A 30 33.72 28.38 -17.76
C ILE A 30 34.50 27.81 -16.54
N ASP A 31 35.82 28.05 -16.47
CA ASP A 31 36.56 28.00 -15.21
C ASP A 31 36.49 29.34 -14.42
N LYS A 32 35.85 30.40 -14.95
CA LYS A 32 35.63 31.67 -14.23
C LYS A 32 34.26 32.30 -14.56
N GLU A 33 33.52 32.64 -13.48
CA GLU A 33 32.33 33.50 -13.24
C GLU A 33 31.56 34.14 -14.43
N SER A 34 30.30 34.58 -14.38
CA SER A 34 29.03 34.44 -13.61
C SER A 34 27.98 35.39 -14.23
N GLU A 35 28.38 36.24 -15.18
CA GLU A 35 27.65 37.44 -15.61
C GLU A 35 26.67 37.21 -16.77
N LEU A 36 26.99 36.34 -17.73
CA LEU A 36 26.06 36.05 -18.84
C LEU A 36 24.99 35.00 -18.48
N LEU A 37 25.18 34.27 -17.37
CA LEU A 37 24.18 33.37 -16.80
C LEU A 37 22.94 34.16 -16.38
N ASN A 38 23.13 35.40 -15.90
CA ASN A 38 22.06 36.32 -15.54
C ASN A 38 21.19 36.74 -16.75
N HIS A 39 21.71 36.71 -17.98
CA HIS A 39 20.92 37.00 -19.19
C HIS A 39 20.22 35.78 -19.77
N LEU A 40 20.71 34.56 -19.53
CA LEU A 40 19.97 33.34 -19.87
C LEU A 40 18.88 33.02 -18.83
N ILE A 41 19.06 33.41 -17.58
CA ILE A 41 18.03 33.34 -16.52
C ILE A 41 16.81 34.23 -16.84
N GLU A 42 16.97 35.29 -17.65
CA GLU A 42 15.85 36.11 -18.13
C GLU A 42 15.06 35.46 -19.29
N ILE A 43 15.59 34.40 -19.91
CA ILE A 43 14.90 33.64 -20.95
C ILE A 43 14.24 32.43 -20.28
N ASP A 44 12.92 32.31 -20.41
CA ASP A 44 12.15 31.15 -19.97
C ASP A 44 12.87 29.85 -20.36
N GLU A 45 13.19 29.01 -19.38
CA GLU A 45 13.90 27.75 -19.57
C GLU A 45 13.21 26.87 -20.64
N LEU A 46 11.87 26.88 -20.68
CA LEU A 46 11.09 26.19 -21.72
C LEU A 46 11.38 26.73 -23.13
N MET A 47 11.67 28.01 -23.26
CA MET A 47 12.00 28.64 -24.54
C MET A 47 13.38 28.18 -25.04
N VAL A 48 14.38 28.13 -24.16
CA VAL A 48 15.72 27.59 -24.48
C VAL A 48 15.62 26.13 -24.94
N LEU A 49 14.78 25.33 -24.28
CA LEU A 49 14.60 23.92 -24.61
C LEU A 49 13.83 23.71 -25.94
N LYS A 50 12.87 24.58 -26.25
CA LYS A 50 12.18 24.61 -27.56
C LYS A 50 13.15 24.96 -28.69
N ILE A 51 14.03 25.93 -28.47
CA ILE A 51 15.07 26.32 -29.43
C ILE A 51 16.02 25.15 -29.69
N ILE A 52 16.54 24.52 -28.63
CA ILE A 52 17.43 23.35 -28.75
C ILE A 52 16.74 22.18 -29.46
N SER A 53 15.46 21.93 -29.16
CA SER A 53 14.68 20.89 -29.85
C SER A 53 14.53 21.18 -31.35
N GLY A 54 14.28 22.42 -31.74
CA GLY A 54 14.25 22.83 -33.16
C GLY A 54 15.58 22.59 -33.87
N PHE A 55 16.71 22.84 -33.20
CA PHE A 55 18.04 22.58 -33.76
C PHE A 55 18.41 21.10 -33.85
N ILE A 56 17.86 20.24 -32.98
CA ILE A 56 18.01 18.79 -33.10
C ILE A 56 17.29 18.30 -34.35
N VAL A 57 16.07 18.78 -34.60
CA VAL A 57 15.32 18.50 -35.85
C VAL A 57 16.11 18.98 -37.08
N GLN A 58 16.69 20.19 -37.03
CA GLN A 58 17.50 20.71 -38.14
C GLN A 58 18.82 19.94 -38.32
N SER A 59 19.51 19.58 -37.24
CA SER A 59 20.77 18.82 -37.29
C SER A 59 20.57 17.37 -37.77
N LYS A 60 19.35 16.83 -37.58
CA LYS A 60 18.89 15.55 -38.14
C LYS A 60 18.71 15.65 -39.67
N LEU A 61 18.14 16.75 -40.17
CA LEU A 61 18.06 17.02 -41.61
C LEU A 61 19.45 17.14 -42.24
N ASP A 62 20.41 17.71 -41.51
CA ASP A 62 21.79 17.89 -41.96
C ASP A 62 22.69 16.66 -41.75
N ASN A 63 22.20 15.59 -41.12
CA ASN A 63 22.91 14.34 -40.80
C ASN A 63 24.25 14.53 -40.03
N LYS A 64 24.27 15.40 -39.00
CA LYS A 64 25.49 15.77 -38.23
C LYS A 64 25.49 15.21 -36.79
N PRO A 65 25.93 13.96 -36.57
CA PRO A 65 25.87 13.30 -35.24
C PRO A 65 26.76 13.96 -34.16
N ALA A 66 27.88 14.58 -34.54
CA ALA A 66 28.74 15.31 -33.60
C ALA A 66 28.01 16.51 -32.96
N LYS A 67 27.18 17.21 -33.75
CA LYS A 67 26.41 18.37 -33.30
C LYS A 67 25.26 17.96 -32.38
N LEU A 68 24.64 16.80 -32.62
CA LEU A 68 23.64 16.22 -31.72
C LEU A 68 24.21 15.89 -30.34
N LYS A 69 25.45 15.38 -30.28
CA LYS A 69 26.16 15.10 -29.03
C LYS A 69 26.48 16.36 -28.22
N GLU A 70 26.84 17.46 -28.87
CA GLU A 70 27.05 18.75 -28.21
C GLU A 70 25.74 19.32 -27.66
N LEU A 71 24.67 19.27 -28.46
CA LEU A 71 23.33 19.70 -28.06
C LEU A 71 22.81 18.88 -26.86
N PHE A 72 23.05 17.57 -26.83
CA PHE A 72 22.68 16.73 -25.68
C PHE A 72 23.44 17.11 -24.41
N ASN A 73 24.75 17.35 -24.51
CA ASN A 73 25.53 17.79 -23.34
C ASN A 73 25.08 19.17 -22.84
N LEU A 74 24.71 20.08 -23.73
CA LEU A 74 24.11 21.37 -23.37
C LEU A 74 22.78 21.17 -22.64
N TYR A 75 21.97 20.21 -23.11
CA TYR A 75 20.70 19.84 -22.47
C TYR A 75 20.91 19.31 -21.04
N LEU A 76 21.92 18.47 -20.82
CA LEU A 76 22.28 17.98 -19.48
C LEU A 76 22.72 19.12 -18.54
N VAL A 77 23.38 20.15 -19.07
CA VAL A 77 23.75 21.34 -18.29
C VAL A 77 22.51 22.14 -17.90
N LEU A 78 21.57 22.33 -18.82
CA LEU A 78 20.31 23.04 -18.56
C LEU A 78 19.43 22.28 -17.55
N LEU A 79 19.35 20.94 -17.67
CA LEU A 79 18.70 20.08 -16.67
C LEU A 79 19.31 20.22 -15.28
N ARG A 80 20.62 20.44 -15.19
CA ARG A 80 21.31 20.62 -13.92
C ARG A 80 20.96 21.96 -13.27
N GLN A 81 20.66 22.98 -14.08
CA GLN A 81 20.33 24.33 -13.63
C GLN A 81 18.86 24.47 -13.27
N SER A 82 17.96 23.83 -14.01
CA SER A 82 16.51 23.78 -13.72
C SER A 82 16.13 22.90 -12.52
N ARG A 83 17.14 22.43 -11.76
CA ARG A 83 17.04 21.45 -10.68
C ARG A 83 16.07 21.83 -9.56
N ASP A 84 15.88 23.12 -9.33
CA ASP A 84 15.05 23.65 -8.24
C ASP A 84 13.72 24.26 -8.73
N GLY A 85 13.44 24.15 -10.04
CA GLY A 85 12.26 24.76 -10.68
C GLY A 85 11.07 23.80 -10.82
N GLN A 86 9.87 24.39 -10.97
CA GLN A 86 8.63 23.64 -11.25
C GLN A 86 8.68 22.88 -12.59
N ASP A 87 9.57 23.29 -13.50
CA ASP A 87 9.67 22.75 -14.86
C ASP A 87 10.66 21.58 -15.03
N TYR A 88 11.37 21.18 -13.97
CA TYR A 88 12.38 20.12 -14.01
C TYR A 88 11.85 18.82 -14.66
N ALA A 89 10.63 18.41 -14.33
CA ALA A 89 10.02 17.21 -14.89
C ALA A 89 9.80 17.33 -16.41
N SER A 90 9.30 18.47 -16.88
CA SER A 90 9.09 18.76 -18.30
C SER A 90 10.41 18.74 -19.07
N CYS A 91 11.44 19.36 -18.50
CA CYS A 91 12.80 19.37 -19.06
C CYS A 91 13.36 17.94 -19.14
N PHE A 92 13.21 17.16 -18.08
CA PHE A 92 13.68 15.77 -18.01
C PHE A 92 13.02 14.90 -19.08
N TRP A 93 11.69 15.00 -19.22
CA TRP A 93 10.91 14.28 -20.23
C TRP A 93 11.28 14.68 -21.65
N LEU A 94 11.49 15.97 -21.91
CA LEU A 94 11.89 16.43 -23.23
C LEU A 94 13.30 15.93 -23.59
N THR A 95 14.25 15.96 -22.65
CA THR A 95 15.61 15.40 -22.83
C THR A 95 15.57 13.93 -23.23
N LEU A 96 14.74 13.19 -22.53
CA LEU A 96 14.58 11.76 -22.70
C LEU A 96 13.96 11.42 -24.06
N ASN A 97 12.94 12.17 -24.47
CA ASN A 97 12.31 12.02 -25.78
C ASN A 97 13.30 12.31 -26.91
N LEU A 98 14.12 13.35 -26.76
CA LEU A 98 15.20 13.66 -27.71
C LEU A 98 16.24 12.53 -27.75
N LEU A 99 16.64 12.00 -26.59
CA LEU A 99 17.58 10.87 -26.52
C LEU A 99 17.02 9.65 -27.27
N LYS A 100 15.75 9.30 -27.02
CA LYS A 100 15.10 8.12 -27.58
C LYS A 100 14.82 8.24 -29.08
N LYS A 101 14.15 9.32 -29.50
CA LYS A 101 13.62 9.45 -30.86
C LYS A 101 14.65 9.96 -31.86
N ASP A 102 15.53 10.85 -31.41
CA ASP A 102 16.36 11.63 -32.32
C ASP A 102 17.85 11.34 -32.21
N LEU A 103 18.36 10.93 -31.04
CA LEU A 103 19.77 10.59 -30.85
C LEU A 103 20.04 9.09 -30.94
N SER A 104 19.18 8.24 -30.36
CA SER A 104 19.39 6.79 -30.29
C SER A 104 19.75 6.14 -31.63
N PRO A 105 19.12 6.47 -32.77
CA PRO A 105 19.47 5.90 -34.08
C PRO A 105 20.92 6.16 -34.53
N TYR A 106 21.56 7.21 -34.00
CA TYR A 106 22.92 7.64 -34.38
C TYR A 106 24.00 7.26 -33.36
N LEU A 107 23.61 6.60 -32.27
CA LEU A 107 24.51 6.20 -31.20
C LEU A 107 24.67 4.69 -31.22
N ASP A 108 25.89 4.20 -31.08
CA ASP A 108 26.10 2.79 -30.73
C ASP A 108 25.52 2.48 -29.35
N LYS A 109 25.30 1.18 -29.09
CA LYS A 109 24.67 0.70 -27.85
C LYS A 109 25.40 1.20 -26.58
N LYS A 110 26.74 1.23 -26.61
CA LYS A 110 27.57 1.68 -25.48
C LYS A 110 27.37 3.16 -25.19
N ASN A 111 27.25 3.99 -26.23
CA ASN A 111 27.00 5.41 -26.09
C ASN A 111 25.55 5.69 -25.67
N GLN A 112 24.57 4.94 -26.18
CA GLN A 112 23.18 5.03 -25.69
C GLN A 112 23.13 4.78 -24.18
N GLU A 113 23.71 3.68 -23.71
CA GLU A 113 23.78 3.34 -22.28
C GLU A 113 24.42 4.47 -21.47
N LYS A 114 25.57 4.99 -21.92
CA LYS A 114 26.26 6.11 -21.26
C LYS A 114 25.37 7.34 -21.10
N TYR A 115 24.56 7.68 -22.10
CA TYR A 115 23.68 8.86 -22.01
C TYR A 115 22.42 8.61 -21.18
N TYR A 116 21.84 7.41 -21.22
CA TYR A 116 20.77 7.04 -20.29
C TYR A 116 21.27 7.07 -18.84
N THR A 117 22.44 6.50 -18.55
CA THR A 117 23.06 6.55 -17.22
C THR A 117 23.26 7.98 -16.75
N LYS A 118 23.83 8.86 -17.60
CA LYS A 118 23.96 10.29 -17.27
C LYS A 118 22.63 10.95 -17.00
N LEU A 119 21.62 10.75 -17.85
CA LEU A 119 20.30 11.32 -17.66
C LEU A 119 19.69 10.89 -16.31
N LEU A 120 19.89 9.63 -15.93
CA LEU A 120 19.43 9.09 -14.66
C LEU A 120 20.15 9.68 -13.46
N GLU A 121 21.46 9.94 -13.56
CA GLU A 121 22.24 10.66 -12.53
C GLU A 121 21.66 12.07 -12.26
N PHE A 122 21.01 12.68 -13.25
CA PHE A 122 20.37 13.99 -13.08
C PHE A 122 18.98 13.91 -12.45
N SER A 123 18.28 12.76 -12.49
CA SER A 123 16.96 12.61 -11.85
C SER A 123 17.07 12.86 -10.34
N HIS A 124 16.53 13.98 -9.86
CA HIS A 124 16.61 14.36 -8.44
C HIS A 124 15.27 14.31 -7.71
N GLN A 125 14.15 14.01 -8.39
CA GLN A 125 12.99 13.52 -7.67
C GLN A 125 13.38 12.18 -7.01
N PRO A 126 13.45 12.11 -5.66
CA PRO A 126 13.91 10.90 -4.99
C PRO A 126 13.06 9.70 -5.40
N SER A 127 11.77 9.93 -5.67
CA SER A 127 10.85 8.92 -6.20
C SER A 127 11.28 8.37 -7.57
N ILE A 128 11.63 9.21 -8.55
CA ILE A 128 12.03 8.78 -9.90
C ILE A 128 13.44 8.18 -9.88
N TYR A 129 14.37 8.80 -9.17
CA TYR A 129 15.75 8.34 -9.03
C TYR A 129 15.85 7.00 -8.30
N LEU A 130 15.19 6.85 -7.13
CA LEU A 130 15.19 5.57 -6.41
C LEU A 130 14.48 4.49 -7.20
N LYS A 131 13.40 4.81 -7.93
CA LYS A 131 12.73 3.88 -8.85
C LYS A 131 13.71 3.43 -9.93
N MET A 132 14.31 4.36 -10.67
CA MET A 132 15.15 4.02 -11.82
C MET A 132 16.50 3.41 -11.44
N ARG A 133 17.10 3.83 -10.31
CA ARG A 133 18.34 3.24 -9.78
C ARG A 133 18.14 1.83 -9.24
N ARG A 134 17.04 1.56 -8.51
CA ARG A 134 16.71 0.20 -8.05
C ARG A 134 16.47 -0.74 -9.21
N LEU A 135 15.75 -0.26 -10.23
CA LEU A 135 15.55 -1.01 -11.45
C LEU A 135 16.90 -1.27 -12.13
N LEU A 136 17.72 -0.26 -12.38
CA LEU A 136 19.06 -0.40 -12.96
C LEU A 136 19.95 -1.47 -12.30
N VAL A 137 19.92 -1.58 -10.96
CA VAL A 137 20.67 -2.60 -10.19
C VAL A 137 20.15 -4.03 -10.46
N ILE A 138 18.85 -4.20 -10.70
CA ILE A 138 18.26 -5.50 -11.09
C ILE A 138 18.72 -5.87 -12.50
N PHE A 139 18.70 -4.88 -13.40
CA PHE A 139 19.01 -5.03 -14.83
C PHE A 139 20.52 -4.99 -15.14
N GLU A 140 21.41 -4.95 -14.13
CA GLU A 140 22.83 -4.65 -14.34
C GLU A 140 23.60 -5.70 -15.17
N GLY A 141 22.96 -6.80 -15.58
CA GLY A 141 23.54 -7.82 -16.46
C GLY A 141 22.75 -8.24 -17.70
N SER A 142 21.60 -7.64 -18.03
CA SER A 142 20.73 -8.14 -19.12
C SER A 142 20.87 -7.36 -20.44
N LEU A 143 20.69 -8.06 -21.57
CA LEU A 143 20.70 -7.50 -22.93
C LEU A 143 19.53 -6.52 -23.20
N HIS A 144 18.57 -6.44 -22.26
CA HIS A 144 17.27 -5.79 -22.40
C HIS A 144 17.18 -4.39 -21.78
N LYS A 145 18.29 -3.80 -21.32
CA LYS A 145 18.32 -2.42 -20.77
C LYS A 145 17.62 -1.39 -21.67
N LYS A 146 17.82 -1.47 -22.99
CA LYS A 146 17.16 -0.56 -23.95
C LYS A 146 15.64 -0.73 -23.95
N GLU A 147 15.14 -1.95 -24.13
CA GLU A 147 13.70 -2.24 -24.14
C GLU A 147 13.05 -1.92 -22.80
N PHE A 148 13.78 -2.13 -21.71
CA PHE A 148 13.35 -1.79 -20.37
C PHE A 148 13.21 -0.27 -20.19
N PHE A 149 14.21 0.48 -20.62
CA PHE A 149 14.14 1.95 -20.63
C PHE A 149 12.99 2.42 -21.49
N GLU A 150 12.84 1.90 -22.71
CA GLU A 150 11.73 2.24 -23.59
C GLU A 150 10.37 1.99 -22.91
N LEU A 151 10.24 0.89 -22.17
CA LEU A 151 9.02 0.50 -21.45
C LEU A 151 8.72 1.40 -20.23
N VAL A 152 9.73 1.69 -19.41
CA VAL A 152 9.64 2.52 -18.19
C VAL A 152 9.40 3.99 -18.55
N PHE A 153 9.98 4.45 -19.65
CA PHE A 153 9.85 5.83 -20.10
C PHE A 153 8.57 6.08 -20.90
N ASP A 154 8.07 5.11 -21.67
CA ASP A 154 6.79 5.29 -22.38
C ASP A 154 5.56 5.23 -21.46
N ASP A 155 5.75 4.78 -20.22
CA ASP A 155 4.64 4.59 -19.29
C ASP A 155 5.08 4.68 -17.82
N VAL A 156 4.84 5.84 -17.22
CA VAL A 156 5.08 6.07 -15.79
C VAL A 156 4.30 5.08 -14.92
N ALA A 157 3.10 4.67 -15.34
CA ALA A 157 2.31 3.71 -14.57
C ALA A 157 2.91 2.30 -14.63
N LEU A 158 3.52 1.92 -15.74
CA LEU A 158 4.25 0.66 -15.87
C LEU A 158 5.58 0.68 -15.11
N ALA A 159 6.30 1.81 -15.12
CA ALA A 159 7.50 2.00 -14.31
C ALA A 159 7.23 1.81 -12.83
N ASP A 160 6.15 2.39 -12.32
CA ASP A 160 5.69 2.20 -10.95
C ASP A 160 5.38 0.74 -10.64
N PHE A 161 4.80 0.05 -11.61
CA PHE A 161 4.41 -1.35 -11.49
C PHE A 161 5.62 -2.27 -11.39
N ILE A 162 6.59 -2.11 -12.29
CA ILE A 162 7.84 -2.87 -12.27
C ILE A 162 8.61 -2.59 -10.98
N ASN A 163 8.68 -1.32 -10.56
CA ASN A 163 9.30 -0.96 -9.29
C ASN A 163 8.60 -1.60 -8.08
N TYR A 164 7.26 -1.69 -8.11
CA TYR A 164 6.51 -2.40 -7.07
C TYR A 164 6.88 -3.89 -7.03
N PHE A 165 6.97 -4.55 -8.19
CA PHE A 165 7.35 -5.96 -8.28
C PHE A 165 8.80 -6.25 -7.91
N SER A 166 9.69 -5.31 -8.18
CA SER A 166 11.05 -5.34 -7.67
C SER A 166 11.09 -5.32 -6.13
N GLN A 167 10.28 -4.48 -5.49
CA GLN A 167 10.29 -4.33 -4.03
C GLN A 167 9.84 -5.59 -3.29
N VAL A 168 8.91 -6.35 -3.88
CA VAL A 168 8.47 -7.65 -3.36
C VAL A 168 9.36 -8.82 -3.81
N ARG A 169 10.54 -8.53 -4.38
CA ARG A 169 11.55 -9.51 -4.84
C ARG A 169 11.03 -10.51 -5.86
N LEU A 170 10.07 -10.10 -6.69
CA LEU A 170 9.51 -10.94 -7.74
C LEU A 170 10.24 -10.84 -9.07
N LEU A 171 10.95 -9.73 -9.29
CA LEU A 171 11.82 -9.55 -10.46
C LEU A 171 13.25 -9.91 -10.07
N ASP A 172 13.76 -10.98 -10.67
CA ASP A 172 15.16 -11.38 -10.62
C ASP A 172 15.72 -11.61 -12.03
N LYS A 173 17.02 -11.87 -12.13
CA LYS A 173 17.72 -12.04 -13.42
C LYS A 173 17.20 -13.22 -14.25
N ASN A 174 16.60 -14.22 -13.61
CA ASN A 174 16.14 -15.44 -14.28
C ASN A 174 14.74 -15.29 -14.88
N ASN A 175 13.90 -14.41 -14.32
CA ASN A 175 12.51 -14.23 -14.75
C ASN A 175 12.22 -12.86 -15.40
N GLU A 176 13.19 -11.95 -15.39
CA GLU A 176 13.10 -10.58 -15.90
C GLU A 176 12.46 -10.48 -17.31
N ALA A 177 13.00 -11.20 -18.28
CA ALA A 177 12.55 -11.11 -19.67
C ALA A 177 11.10 -11.59 -19.84
N GLU A 178 10.72 -12.63 -19.10
CA GLU A 178 9.36 -13.16 -19.09
C GLU A 178 8.38 -12.13 -18.52
N TYR A 179 8.73 -11.49 -17.40
CA TYR A 179 7.90 -10.46 -16.76
C TYR A 179 7.76 -9.23 -17.66
N LEU A 180 8.83 -8.79 -18.30
CA LEU A 180 8.78 -7.67 -19.23
C LEU A 180 7.89 -7.97 -20.43
N ASN A 181 7.95 -9.17 -21.00
CA ASN A 181 7.07 -9.55 -22.11
C ASN A 181 5.61 -9.61 -21.67
N PHE A 182 5.32 -10.18 -20.50
CA PHE A 182 3.98 -10.16 -19.93
C PHE A 182 3.47 -8.73 -19.74
N PHE A 183 4.29 -7.84 -19.18
CA PHE A 183 3.90 -6.45 -18.96
C PHE A 183 3.70 -5.66 -20.25
N LYS A 184 4.51 -5.91 -21.28
CA LYS A 184 4.32 -5.35 -22.62
C LYS A 184 2.97 -5.79 -23.21
N GLN A 185 2.68 -7.09 -23.16
CA GLN A 185 1.47 -7.67 -23.74
C GLN A 185 0.18 -7.18 -23.07
N TYR A 186 0.20 -7.02 -21.74
CA TYR A 186 -1.00 -6.67 -20.95
C TYR A 186 -0.98 -5.25 -20.37
N ARG A 187 -0.17 -4.35 -20.95
CA ARG A 187 0.10 -2.99 -20.45
C ARG A 187 -1.17 -2.23 -20.06
N SER A 188 -2.14 -2.09 -20.95
CA SER A 188 -3.40 -1.37 -20.69
C SER A 188 -4.21 -1.98 -19.53
N SER A 189 -4.20 -3.31 -19.41
CA SER A 189 -4.91 -4.01 -18.35
C SER A 189 -4.24 -3.82 -16.99
N LEU A 190 -2.90 -3.84 -16.96
CA LEU A 190 -2.11 -3.67 -15.73
C LEU A 190 -2.27 -2.29 -15.12
N VAL A 191 -2.31 -1.24 -15.95
CA VAL A 191 -2.59 0.14 -15.50
C VAL A 191 -3.96 0.20 -14.82
N ALA A 192 -4.97 -0.42 -15.42
CA ALA A 192 -6.33 -0.45 -14.87
C ALA A 192 -6.44 -1.23 -13.55
N VAL A 193 -5.56 -2.22 -13.29
CA VAL A 193 -5.57 -3.02 -12.05
C VAL A 193 -4.50 -2.65 -11.03
N LYS A 194 -3.65 -1.67 -11.31
CA LYS A 194 -2.57 -1.21 -10.41
C LYS A 194 -3.07 -0.95 -8.99
N ASN A 195 -4.19 -0.23 -8.87
CA ASN A 195 -4.79 0.10 -7.58
C ASN A 195 -5.33 -1.12 -6.82
N GLN A 196 -5.67 -2.21 -7.52
CA GLN A 196 -6.13 -3.44 -6.88
C GLN A 196 -4.94 -4.28 -6.40
N LEU A 197 -3.87 -4.35 -7.18
CA LEU A 197 -2.65 -5.06 -6.80
C LEU A 197 -1.92 -4.40 -5.64
N SER A 198 -1.86 -3.07 -5.60
CA SER A 198 -1.25 -2.34 -4.48
C SER A 198 -1.98 -2.54 -3.14
N ARG A 199 -3.22 -3.06 -3.17
CA ARG A 199 -4.03 -3.39 -1.99
C ARG A 199 -3.82 -4.83 -1.49
N LEU A 200 -3.04 -5.65 -2.20
CA LEU A 200 -2.73 -7.01 -1.76
C LEU A 200 -1.59 -7.00 -0.71
N PRO A 201 -1.61 -7.90 0.29
CA PRO A 201 -0.50 -8.05 1.21
C PRO A 201 0.80 -8.40 0.47
N PRO A 202 1.97 -7.82 0.83
CA PRO A 202 3.23 -8.11 0.14
C PRO A 202 3.59 -9.59 0.07
N GLY A 203 3.25 -10.40 1.09
CA GLY A 203 3.53 -11.84 1.11
C GLY A 203 2.72 -12.67 0.09
N LEU A 204 1.59 -12.14 -0.37
CA LEU A 204 0.77 -12.77 -1.42
C LEU A 204 1.38 -12.56 -2.80
N LEU A 205 2.14 -11.49 -2.98
CA LEU A 205 2.82 -11.16 -4.22
C LEU A 205 4.13 -11.95 -4.32
N ASN A 206 3.99 -13.25 -4.58
CA ASN A 206 5.09 -14.18 -4.78
C ASN A 206 5.00 -14.83 -6.18
N GLN A 207 5.98 -15.69 -6.50
CA GLN A 207 6.10 -16.28 -7.84
C GLN A 207 4.86 -17.09 -8.23
N ASN A 208 4.21 -17.75 -7.27
CA ASN A 208 3.00 -18.54 -7.51
C ASN A 208 1.82 -17.67 -7.92
N PHE A 209 1.61 -16.54 -7.22
CA PHE A 209 0.59 -15.55 -7.59
C PHE A 209 0.79 -15.06 -9.03
N PHE A 210 2.04 -14.83 -9.43
CA PHE A 210 2.38 -14.39 -10.78
C PHE A 210 2.14 -15.44 -11.84
N SER A 211 2.56 -16.67 -11.59
CA SER A 211 2.31 -17.79 -12.50
C SER A 211 0.81 -17.97 -12.74
N GLU A 212 0.00 -17.87 -11.69
CA GLU A 212 -1.46 -17.95 -11.81
C GLU A 212 -2.06 -16.72 -12.51
N LEU A 213 -1.60 -15.51 -12.21
CA LEU A 213 -2.05 -14.31 -12.92
C LEU A 213 -1.76 -14.41 -14.42
N LYS A 214 -0.54 -14.85 -14.80
CA LYS A 214 -0.16 -15.12 -16.20
C LYS A 214 -1.08 -16.16 -16.83
N ARG A 215 -1.31 -17.28 -16.14
CA ARG A 215 -2.20 -18.35 -16.61
C ARG A 215 -3.61 -17.84 -16.86
N VAL A 216 -4.17 -17.03 -15.95
CA VAL A 216 -5.49 -16.41 -16.12
C VAL A 216 -5.53 -15.49 -17.32
N CYS A 217 -4.53 -14.63 -17.52
CA CYS A 217 -4.45 -13.78 -18.71
C CYS A 217 -4.34 -14.58 -20.00
N TYR A 218 -3.54 -15.66 -20.00
CA TYR A 218 -3.35 -16.53 -21.16
C TYR A 218 -4.63 -17.28 -21.53
N LEU A 219 -5.42 -17.73 -20.55
CA LEU A 219 -6.71 -18.37 -20.81
C LEU A 219 -7.79 -17.39 -21.29
N ASN A 220 -7.59 -16.09 -21.08
CA ASN A 220 -8.56 -15.05 -21.39
C ASN A 220 -8.00 -14.00 -22.37
N GLN A 221 -7.28 -14.43 -23.42
CA GLN A 221 -6.58 -13.51 -24.34
C GLN A 221 -7.49 -12.45 -24.98
N ASN A 222 -8.75 -12.80 -25.23
CA ASN A 222 -9.74 -11.89 -25.83
C ASN A 222 -10.25 -10.82 -24.85
N ASN A 223 -10.13 -11.07 -23.53
CA ASN A 223 -10.62 -10.14 -22.51
C ASN A 223 -9.84 -10.30 -21.17
N PRO A 224 -8.54 -9.96 -21.14
CA PRO A 224 -7.69 -10.27 -19.99
C PRO A 224 -8.00 -9.38 -18.77
N LEU A 225 -8.44 -8.13 -18.97
CA LEU A 225 -8.66 -7.18 -17.88
C LEU A 225 -9.71 -7.66 -16.85
N PRO A 226 -10.94 -8.06 -17.22
CA PRO A 226 -11.91 -8.58 -16.27
C PRO A 226 -11.42 -9.84 -15.56
N ALA A 227 -10.73 -10.73 -16.29
CA ALA A 227 -10.18 -11.95 -15.71
C ALA A 227 -9.09 -11.65 -14.66
N MET A 228 -8.21 -10.68 -14.94
CA MET A 228 -7.22 -10.19 -13.97
C MET A 228 -7.88 -9.57 -12.74
N GLN A 229 -8.86 -8.68 -12.94
CA GLN A 229 -9.59 -8.03 -11.84
C GLN A 229 -10.28 -9.06 -10.95
N GLN A 230 -10.94 -10.06 -11.56
CA GLN A 230 -11.59 -11.14 -10.85
C GLN A 230 -10.58 -11.99 -10.06
N PHE A 231 -9.45 -12.36 -10.68
CA PHE A 231 -8.40 -13.11 -10.01
C PHE A 231 -7.82 -12.33 -8.81
N ILE A 232 -7.45 -11.07 -9.01
CA ILE A 232 -6.92 -10.19 -7.97
C ILE A 232 -7.94 -10.03 -6.84
N ARG A 233 -9.23 -9.88 -7.18
CA ARG A 233 -10.32 -9.81 -6.19
C ARG A 233 -10.47 -11.10 -5.41
N ILE A 234 -10.43 -12.27 -6.07
CA ILE A 234 -10.52 -13.57 -5.39
C ILE A 234 -9.33 -13.76 -4.45
N GLN A 235 -8.11 -13.53 -4.94
CA GLN A 235 -6.89 -13.65 -4.12
C GLN A 235 -6.88 -12.64 -2.96
N GLY A 236 -7.31 -11.41 -3.23
CA GLY A 236 -7.50 -10.39 -2.21
C GLY A 236 -8.57 -10.75 -1.19
N ASN A 237 -9.65 -11.41 -1.59
CA ASN A 237 -10.72 -11.87 -0.70
C ASN A 237 -10.34 -13.12 0.10
N LEU A 238 -9.54 -14.02 -0.46
CA LEU A 238 -8.98 -15.17 0.26
C LEU A 238 -8.04 -14.72 1.39
N PHE A 239 -7.37 -13.58 1.21
CA PHE A 239 -6.51 -12.95 2.23
C PHE A 239 -7.20 -11.82 3.03
N ARG A 240 -8.42 -11.43 2.66
CA ARG A 240 -9.27 -10.55 3.46
C ARG A 240 -10.31 -11.43 4.16
N PRO A 241 -10.08 -11.90 5.40
CA PRO A 241 -11.18 -12.43 6.18
C PRO A 241 -12.25 -11.34 6.21
N SER A 242 -13.44 -11.60 5.63
CA SER A 242 -14.46 -10.60 5.25
C SER A 242 -14.40 -9.28 6.02
N LEU A 243 -13.58 -8.34 5.53
CA LEU A 243 -13.40 -7.03 6.16
C LEU A 243 -14.56 -6.16 5.69
N ASN A 244 -15.66 -6.20 6.44
CA ASN A 244 -16.75 -5.25 6.33
C ASN A 244 -16.19 -3.86 6.68
N ASP A 245 -16.31 -2.85 5.80
CA ASP A 245 -15.63 -1.54 5.93
C ASP A 245 -16.05 -0.76 7.20
N LYS A 246 -17.12 -1.17 7.88
CA LYS A 246 -17.51 -0.65 9.20
C LYS A 246 -16.83 -1.35 10.39
N GLN A 247 -16.08 -2.44 10.18
CA GLN A 247 -15.63 -3.36 11.24
C GLN A 247 -14.12 -3.72 11.23
N SER A 248 -13.30 -3.21 10.30
CA SER A 248 -12.11 -3.92 9.80
C SER A 248 -10.71 -3.50 10.32
N THR A 249 -10.58 -3.01 11.55
CA THR A 249 -9.25 -3.02 12.21
C THR A 249 -9.40 -3.11 13.72
N HIS A 250 -10.38 -2.37 14.23
CA HIS A 250 -10.82 -2.45 15.62
C HIS A 250 -11.16 -3.89 16.04
N LYS A 251 -11.87 -4.67 15.22
CA LYS A 251 -12.20 -6.06 15.59
C LYS A 251 -10.97 -6.98 15.64
N ALA A 252 -10.00 -6.77 14.75
CA ALA A 252 -8.79 -7.59 14.71
C ALA A 252 -7.88 -7.28 15.91
N SER A 253 -7.70 -5.99 16.26
CA SER A 253 -6.91 -5.60 17.44
C SER A 253 -7.60 -6.01 18.76
N VAL A 254 -8.92 -5.81 18.84
CA VAL A 254 -9.72 -6.24 20.00
C VAL A 254 -9.63 -7.76 20.16
N HIS A 255 -9.80 -8.52 19.08
CA HIS A 255 -9.72 -9.97 19.16
C HIS A 255 -8.32 -10.46 19.51
N ALA A 256 -7.27 -9.91 18.88
CA ALA A 256 -5.89 -10.28 19.20
C ALA A 256 -5.53 -9.98 20.67
N SER A 257 -5.93 -8.83 21.20
CA SER A 257 -5.71 -8.49 22.61
C SER A 257 -6.53 -9.38 23.56
N ALA A 258 -7.75 -9.74 23.19
CA ALA A 258 -8.54 -10.73 23.92
C ALA A 258 -7.87 -12.11 23.92
N SER A 259 -7.42 -12.61 22.77
CA SER A 259 -6.67 -13.88 22.66
C SER A 259 -5.41 -13.89 23.50
N HIS A 260 -4.63 -12.80 23.52
CA HIS A 260 -3.46 -12.69 24.38
C HIS A 260 -3.81 -12.68 25.88
N SER A 261 -4.89 -12.01 26.27
CA SER A 261 -5.39 -12.05 27.65
C SER A 261 -5.84 -13.47 28.05
N ALA A 262 -6.53 -14.17 27.13
CA ALA A 262 -6.92 -15.56 27.34
C ALA A 262 -5.71 -16.49 27.50
N GLN A 263 -4.64 -16.31 26.71
CA GLN A 263 -3.39 -17.04 26.86
C GLN A 263 -2.76 -16.82 28.25
N ARG A 264 -2.72 -15.58 28.74
CA ARG A 264 -2.19 -15.27 30.08
C ARG A 264 -3.02 -15.92 31.19
N LEU A 265 -4.35 -15.92 31.06
CA LEU A 265 -5.23 -16.63 31.99
C LEU A 265 -4.95 -18.14 31.97
N LYS A 266 -4.77 -18.73 30.78
CA LYS A 266 -4.38 -20.13 30.63
C LYS A 266 -3.03 -20.42 31.29
N GLU A 267 -2.02 -19.60 31.04
CA GLU A 267 -0.69 -19.77 31.67
C GLU A 267 -0.78 -19.77 33.20
N LEU A 268 -1.55 -18.84 33.78
CA LEU A 268 -1.75 -18.74 35.23
C LEU A 268 -2.54 -19.91 35.83
N TYR A 269 -3.62 -20.32 35.16
CA TYR A 269 -4.65 -21.19 35.76
C TYR A 269 -4.75 -22.58 35.13
N HIS A 270 -3.91 -22.96 34.16
CA HIS A 270 -3.99 -24.27 33.49
C HIS A 270 -4.02 -25.47 34.46
N ASN A 271 -3.28 -25.40 35.57
CA ASN A 271 -3.25 -26.48 36.56
C ASN A 271 -4.52 -26.59 37.40
N GLN A 272 -5.37 -25.56 37.40
CA GLN A 272 -6.60 -25.48 38.19
C GLN A 272 -7.85 -25.83 37.37
N LEU A 273 -7.70 -26.06 36.06
CA LEU A 273 -8.81 -26.50 35.19
C LEU A 273 -9.36 -27.87 35.60
N VAL A 274 -8.51 -28.75 36.13
CA VAL A 274 -8.89 -30.11 36.52
C VAL A 274 -9.88 -30.02 37.69
N GLY A 275 -11.15 -30.33 37.42
CA GLY A 275 -12.22 -30.27 38.40
C GLY A 275 -12.98 -28.94 38.47
N CYS A 276 -12.64 -27.96 37.62
CA CYS A 276 -13.43 -26.73 37.52
C CYS A 276 -14.84 -27.05 37.03
N SER A 277 -15.86 -26.68 37.82
CA SER A 277 -17.27 -26.92 37.50
C SER A 277 -18.04 -25.64 37.24
N ALA A 278 -17.39 -24.64 36.63
CA ALA A 278 -17.93 -23.29 36.38
C ALA A 278 -19.38 -23.30 35.87
N GLN A 279 -19.68 -24.07 34.81
CA GLN A 279 -21.04 -24.17 34.29
C GLN A 279 -22.05 -24.69 35.33
N LYS A 280 -21.69 -25.74 36.07
CA LYS A 280 -22.57 -26.34 37.09
C LYS A 280 -22.81 -25.36 38.24
N GLU A 281 -21.75 -24.69 38.70
CA GLU A 281 -21.82 -23.69 39.77
C GLU A 281 -22.66 -22.48 39.35
N ILE A 282 -22.47 -21.97 38.13
CA ILE A 282 -23.28 -20.88 37.59
C ILE A 282 -24.75 -21.31 37.49
N LEU A 283 -25.04 -22.50 36.94
CA LEU A 283 -26.42 -22.98 36.84
C LEU A 283 -27.08 -23.15 38.21
N ALA A 284 -26.33 -23.58 39.22
CA ALA A 284 -26.80 -23.67 40.60
C ALA A 284 -27.18 -22.30 41.18
N LEU A 285 -26.39 -21.25 40.90
CA LEU A 285 -26.71 -19.88 41.31
C LEU A 285 -28.02 -19.36 40.70
N LEU A 286 -28.39 -19.85 39.52
CA LEU A 286 -29.59 -19.42 38.81
C LEU A 286 -30.82 -20.25 39.15
N GLU A 287 -30.70 -21.38 39.88
CA GLU A 287 -31.76 -22.40 40.00
C GLU A 287 -33.14 -21.83 40.36
N GLN A 288 -33.20 -20.85 41.25
CA GLN A 288 -34.44 -20.22 41.72
C GLN A 288 -34.80 -18.91 41.02
N ASP A 289 -33.93 -18.40 40.14
CA ASP A 289 -34.18 -17.17 39.39
C ASP A 289 -34.86 -17.48 38.05
N ASN A 290 -36.10 -16.95 37.92
CA ASN A 290 -36.93 -17.04 36.72
C ASN A 290 -36.90 -15.75 35.89
N SER A 291 -35.95 -14.85 36.14
CA SER A 291 -35.76 -13.66 35.32
C SER A 291 -35.39 -14.03 33.88
N LEU A 292 -35.73 -13.15 32.93
CA LEU A 292 -35.31 -13.24 31.53
C LEU A 292 -33.79 -13.43 31.42
N LYS A 293 -33.02 -12.76 32.29
CA LYS A 293 -31.56 -12.86 32.35
C LYS A 293 -31.11 -14.29 32.65
N SER A 294 -31.70 -14.91 33.68
CA SER A 294 -31.39 -16.28 34.07
C SER A 294 -31.81 -17.31 33.02
N GLU A 295 -32.95 -17.11 32.36
CA GLU A 295 -33.39 -17.97 31.26
C GLU A 295 -32.42 -17.91 30.07
N ALA A 296 -32.00 -16.71 29.66
CA ALA A 296 -31.04 -16.52 28.58
C ALA A 296 -29.68 -17.18 28.90
N ILE A 297 -29.18 -17.09 30.13
CA ILE A 297 -27.93 -17.76 30.52
C ILE A 297 -28.07 -19.29 30.45
N ARG A 298 -29.22 -19.84 30.87
CA ARG A 298 -29.47 -21.29 30.72
C ARG A 298 -29.54 -21.70 29.25
N GLU A 299 -30.13 -20.88 28.40
CA GLU A 299 -30.18 -21.09 26.95
C GLU A 299 -28.77 -21.07 26.34
N PHE A 300 -27.93 -20.10 26.72
CA PHE A 300 -26.53 -20.04 26.32
C PHE A 300 -25.81 -21.35 26.62
N PHE A 301 -25.97 -21.90 27.82
CA PHE A 301 -25.32 -23.16 28.18
C PHE A 301 -25.84 -24.37 27.39
N LYS A 302 -27.13 -24.40 27.00
CA LYS A 302 -27.66 -25.45 26.12
C LYS A 302 -27.01 -25.38 24.73
N GLN A 303 -26.86 -24.16 24.19
CA GLN A 303 -26.23 -23.96 22.88
C GLN A 303 -24.69 -24.17 22.93
N CYS A 304 -24.06 -23.80 24.04
CA CYS A 304 -22.61 -23.81 24.22
C CYS A 304 -22.00 -25.22 24.24
N GLN A 305 -22.81 -26.25 24.53
CA GLN A 305 -22.40 -27.66 24.37
C GLN A 305 -21.94 -27.99 22.94
N HIS A 306 -22.31 -27.18 21.96
CA HIS A 306 -21.92 -27.34 20.56
C HIS A 306 -20.73 -26.47 20.15
N PHE A 307 -20.25 -25.54 21.00
CA PHE A 307 -19.07 -24.72 20.71
C PHE A 307 -17.76 -25.47 20.97
N THR A 308 -17.50 -26.46 20.10
CA THR A 308 -16.22 -27.19 20.05
C THR A 308 -15.10 -26.39 19.37
N SER A 309 -15.45 -25.28 18.71
CA SER A 309 -14.50 -24.38 18.07
C SER A 309 -13.51 -23.79 19.07
N ARG A 310 -12.25 -23.70 18.66
CA ARG A 310 -11.15 -23.07 19.41
C ARG A 310 -10.79 -21.77 18.72
N ASP A 311 -10.42 -20.76 19.52
CA ASP A 311 -9.84 -19.53 18.99
C ASP A 311 -8.50 -19.84 18.28
N SER A 312 -8.33 -19.35 17.05
CA SER A 312 -7.17 -19.70 16.22
C SER A 312 -5.86 -19.10 16.71
N THR A 313 -5.92 -18.06 17.55
CA THR A 313 -4.73 -17.37 18.07
C THR A 313 -4.29 -17.95 19.41
N SER A 314 -5.22 -18.15 20.34
CA SER A 314 -4.93 -18.64 21.69
C SER A 314 -4.97 -20.16 21.81
N ASP A 315 -5.60 -20.85 20.86
CA ASP A 315 -5.94 -22.27 20.95
C ASP A 315 -6.68 -22.58 22.27
N ILE A 316 -7.73 -21.81 22.55
CA ILE A 316 -8.61 -21.94 23.72
C ILE A 316 -10.06 -22.02 23.24
N SER A 317 -10.85 -22.97 23.76
CA SER A 317 -12.29 -23.04 23.50
C SER A 317 -13.09 -22.09 24.41
N LEU A 318 -14.35 -21.78 24.06
CA LEU A 318 -15.19 -20.95 24.94
C LEU A 318 -15.42 -21.59 26.31
N SER A 319 -15.55 -22.92 26.38
CA SER A 319 -15.72 -23.63 27.64
C SER A 319 -14.46 -23.55 28.52
N GLU A 320 -13.28 -23.70 27.93
CA GLU A 320 -11.99 -23.50 28.63
C GLU A 320 -11.87 -22.05 29.11
N LEU A 321 -12.21 -21.08 28.25
CA LEU A 321 -12.15 -19.67 28.61
C LEU A 321 -13.09 -19.33 29.77
N LEU A 322 -14.33 -19.81 29.74
CA LEU A 322 -15.26 -19.64 30.87
C LEU A 322 -14.70 -20.21 32.17
N ALA A 323 -14.10 -21.41 32.12
CA ALA A 323 -13.50 -22.02 33.29
C ALA A 323 -12.33 -21.17 33.84
N TYR A 324 -11.46 -20.66 32.98
CA TYR A 324 -10.40 -19.73 33.38
C TYR A 324 -10.96 -18.43 33.98
N CYS A 325 -12.00 -17.84 33.37
CA CYS A 325 -12.67 -16.67 33.92
C CYS A 325 -13.25 -16.95 35.30
N TRP A 326 -13.88 -18.12 35.48
CA TRP A 326 -14.48 -18.52 36.75
C TRP A 326 -13.44 -18.71 37.85
N ILE A 327 -12.33 -19.39 37.54
CA ILE A 327 -11.19 -19.54 38.46
C ILE A 327 -10.62 -18.16 38.80
N ALA A 328 -10.41 -17.30 37.80
CA ALA A 328 -9.86 -15.96 37.99
C ALA A 328 -10.71 -15.08 38.92
N ILE A 329 -12.05 -15.17 38.84
CA ILE A 329 -12.91 -14.43 39.78
C ILE A 329 -12.99 -15.09 41.17
N HIS A 330 -12.47 -16.29 41.38
CA HIS A 330 -12.38 -16.92 42.70
C HIS A 330 -10.96 -16.84 43.30
N ASP A 331 -9.97 -16.33 42.55
CA ASP A 331 -8.64 -16.06 43.08
C ASP A 331 -8.62 -14.73 43.88
N ASP A 332 -8.86 -14.84 45.19
CA ASP A 332 -8.83 -13.70 46.12
C ASP A 332 -7.48 -12.95 46.14
N SER A 333 -6.38 -13.57 45.70
CA SER A 333 -5.07 -12.93 45.67
C SER A 333 -4.84 -12.03 44.45
N GLN A 334 -5.59 -12.27 43.36
CA GLN A 334 -5.46 -11.54 42.10
C GLN A 334 -6.68 -10.68 41.77
N ARG A 335 -7.88 -11.06 42.25
CA ARG A 335 -9.13 -10.35 41.95
C ARG A 335 -9.12 -8.93 42.52
N GLN A 336 -9.55 -7.97 41.71
CA GLN A 336 -9.53 -6.54 42.03
C GLN A 336 -10.85 -6.00 42.61
N SER A 337 -11.92 -6.79 42.55
CA SER A 337 -13.27 -6.45 43.05
C SER A 337 -13.79 -7.49 44.05
N SER A 338 -14.95 -7.24 44.65
CA SER A 338 -15.62 -8.24 45.48
C SER A 338 -16.06 -9.44 44.64
N LEU A 339 -16.16 -10.63 45.26
CA LEU A 339 -16.62 -11.83 44.57
C LEU A 339 -18.04 -11.65 44.00
N GLU A 340 -18.92 -10.96 44.71
CA GLU A 340 -20.31 -10.70 44.27
C GLU A 340 -20.38 -9.78 43.05
N GLU A 341 -19.58 -8.72 43.02
CA GLU A 341 -19.45 -7.86 41.84
C GLU A 341 -18.89 -8.64 40.65
N ALA A 342 -17.81 -9.40 40.86
CA ALA A 342 -17.18 -10.20 39.82
C ALA A 342 -18.14 -11.26 39.24
N ARG A 343 -18.93 -11.93 40.09
CA ARG A 343 -20.00 -12.85 39.66
C ARG A 343 -21.06 -12.13 38.84
N THR A 344 -21.53 -10.96 39.31
CA THR A 344 -22.54 -10.16 38.59
C THR A 344 -22.08 -9.81 37.19
N VAL A 345 -20.82 -9.40 37.04
CA VAL A 345 -20.20 -9.04 35.75
C VAL A 345 -20.07 -10.26 34.82
N ILE A 346 -19.71 -11.44 35.33
CA ILE A 346 -19.71 -12.68 34.53
C ILE A 346 -21.12 -13.07 34.08
N LEU A 347 -22.12 -13.01 34.98
CA LEU A 347 -23.51 -13.33 34.63
C LEU A 347 -24.08 -12.35 33.60
N GLU A 348 -23.74 -11.06 33.71
CA GLU A 348 -24.07 -10.07 32.68
C GLU A 348 -23.37 -10.38 31.35
N GLY A 349 -22.10 -10.79 31.37
CA GLY A 349 -21.39 -11.26 30.19
C GLY A 349 -22.11 -12.41 29.47
N LEU A 350 -22.51 -13.45 30.21
CA LEU A 350 -23.22 -14.60 29.66
C LEU A 350 -24.58 -14.20 29.08
N TYR A 351 -25.29 -13.28 29.73
CA TYR A 351 -26.54 -12.72 29.21
C TYR A 351 -26.31 -11.98 27.89
N GLU A 352 -25.33 -11.08 27.83
CA GLU A 352 -24.98 -10.34 26.60
C GLU A 352 -24.51 -11.27 25.47
N MET A 353 -23.92 -12.42 25.77
CA MET A 353 -23.56 -13.40 24.75
C MET A 353 -24.80 -14.03 24.10
N GLN A 354 -25.82 -14.34 24.90
CA GLN A 354 -27.07 -14.92 24.39
C GLN A 354 -27.97 -13.88 23.71
N ARG A 355 -27.99 -12.66 24.23
CA ARG A 355 -28.94 -11.61 23.86
C ARG A 355 -28.30 -10.45 23.10
N GLY A 356 -27.02 -10.51 22.75
CA GLY A 356 -26.30 -9.30 22.35
C GLY A 356 -26.78 -8.62 21.07
N TYR A 357 -27.49 -9.31 20.16
CA TYR A 357 -28.18 -8.65 19.03
C TYR A 357 -29.61 -8.19 19.35
N ASN A 358 -30.16 -8.55 20.51
CA ASN A 358 -31.41 -8.03 21.07
C ASN A 358 -31.21 -6.73 21.86
N LEU A 359 -29.97 -6.42 22.27
CA LEU A 359 -29.64 -5.23 23.05
C LEU A 359 -29.44 -4.01 22.14
N ASN A 360 -30.00 -2.87 22.52
CA ASN A 360 -29.72 -1.57 21.88
C ASN A 360 -28.43 -0.93 22.42
N GLU A 361 -28.10 0.28 21.95
CA GLU A 361 -26.89 1.00 22.39
C GLU A 361 -26.89 1.36 23.89
N GLN A 362 -28.07 1.38 24.52
CA GLN A 362 -28.28 1.62 25.95
C GLN A 362 -28.26 0.32 26.77
N GLY A 363 -28.10 -0.84 26.13
CA GLY A 363 -28.15 -2.15 26.79
C GLY A 363 -29.57 -2.64 27.11
N GLU A 364 -30.59 -2.01 26.54
CA GLU A 364 -31.98 -2.42 26.74
C GLU A 364 -32.34 -3.55 25.78
N ASP A 365 -32.94 -4.60 26.31
CA ASP A 365 -33.36 -5.76 25.55
C ASP A 365 -34.73 -5.54 24.89
N ASN A 366 -34.83 -5.87 23.61
CA ASN A 366 -36.06 -5.73 22.82
C ASN A 366 -37.15 -6.79 23.12
N GLY A 367 -36.88 -7.78 23.98
CA GLY A 367 -37.82 -8.83 24.40
C GLY A 367 -38.16 -9.85 23.30
N GLN A 368 -37.51 -9.79 22.14
CA GLN A 368 -37.75 -10.72 21.03
C GLN A 368 -37.08 -12.08 21.26
N GLU A 369 -37.23 -13.01 20.31
CA GLU A 369 -36.50 -14.27 20.32
C GLU A 369 -34.98 -14.05 20.44
N SER A 370 -34.29 -14.96 21.13
CA SER A 370 -32.86 -14.85 21.40
C SER A 370 -32.05 -14.78 20.11
N SER A 371 -31.21 -13.75 20.02
CA SER A 371 -30.29 -13.51 18.92
C SER A 371 -28.86 -13.44 19.47
N PRO A 372 -28.19 -14.60 19.60
CA PRO A 372 -26.88 -14.70 20.22
C PRO A 372 -25.79 -14.09 19.35
N ILE A 373 -24.75 -13.57 19.99
CA ILE A 373 -23.58 -13.06 19.27
C ILE A 373 -22.72 -14.21 18.73
N CYS A 374 -21.93 -13.93 17.70
CA CYS A 374 -21.05 -14.93 17.11
C CYS A 374 -19.95 -15.40 18.08
N PHE A 375 -19.33 -16.55 17.79
CA PHE A 375 -18.24 -17.16 18.59
C PHE A 375 -17.14 -16.16 18.98
N SER A 376 -16.58 -15.43 18.01
CA SER A 376 -15.53 -14.43 18.28
C SER A 376 -16.05 -13.27 19.15
N GLY A 377 -17.34 -12.95 19.04
CA GLY A 377 -18.01 -11.98 19.93
C GLY A 377 -18.06 -12.49 21.37
N CYS A 378 -18.48 -13.74 21.58
CA CYS A 378 -18.50 -14.37 22.90
C CYS A 378 -17.10 -14.40 23.53
N PHE A 379 -16.09 -14.78 22.74
CA PHE A 379 -14.70 -14.87 23.19
C PHE A 379 -14.20 -13.51 23.70
N ASN A 380 -14.40 -12.45 22.90
CA ASN A 380 -14.01 -11.10 23.29
C ASN A 380 -14.79 -10.61 24.53
N LYS A 381 -16.09 -10.95 24.59
CA LYS A 381 -16.97 -10.52 25.68
C LYS A 381 -16.57 -11.13 27.04
N PHE A 382 -16.07 -12.36 27.08
CA PHE A 382 -15.51 -12.94 28.32
C PHE A 382 -14.35 -12.12 28.86
N ILE A 383 -13.38 -11.76 27.99
CA ILE A 383 -12.22 -10.97 28.41
C ILE A 383 -12.65 -9.55 28.79
N GLU A 384 -13.58 -8.94 28.04
CA GLU A 384 -14.11 -7.61 28.32
C GLU A 384 -14.67 -7.52 29.73
N LYS A 385 -15.47 -8.51 30.13
CA LYS A 385 -16.07 -8.58 31.46
C LYS A 385 -15.04 -8.83 32.57
N LEU A 386 -13.87 -9.35 32.25
CA LEU A 386 -12.77 -9.44 33.22
C LEU A 386 -11.92 -8.16 33.31
N VAL A 387 -12.04 -7.22 32.38
CA VAL A 387 -11.31 -5.94 32.46
C VAL A 387 -11.78 -5.19 33.71
N GLY A 388 -10.84 -4.88 34.61
CA GLY A 388 -11.13 -4.27 35.91
C GLY A 388 -11.50 -5.25 37.03
N VAL A 389 -11.68 -6.55 36.71
CA VAL A 389 -11.87 -7.62 37.70
C VAL A 389 -10.58 -8.38 37.95
N HIS A 390 -9.75 -8.59 36.91
CA HIS A 390 -8.51 -9.37 37.01
C HIS A 390 -7.35 -8.67 36.26
N PRO A 391 -6.14 -8.57 36.84
CA PRO A 391 -5.05 -7.72 36.32
C PRO A 391 -4.51 -8.16 34.95
N VAL A 392 -4.63 -9.43 34.59
CA VAL A 392 -4.16 -9.92 33.28
C VAL A 392 -5.15 -9.73 32.13
N ALA A 393 -6.39 -9.37 32.43
CA ALA A 393 -7.42 -9.15 31.42
C ALA A 393 -7.30 -7.72 30.86
N ASN A 394 -7.00 -7.62 29.56
CA ASN A 394 -6.89 -6.35 28.87
C ASN A 394 -7.43 -6.47 27.44
N ILE A 395 -8.20 -5.47 27.01
CA ILE A 395 -8.63 -5.32 25.63
C ILE A 395 -8.16 -3.98 25.10
N ILE A 396 -7.45 -4.03 23.97
CA ILE A 396 -6.95 -2.85 23.29
C ILE A 396 -7.98 -2.45 22.22
N TYR A 397 -8.92 -1.57 22.62
CA TYR A 397 -9.94 -1.02 21.72
C TYR A 397 -9.35 -0.07 20.68
N LEU A 398 -8.33 0.71 21.06
CA LEU A 398 -7.64 1.65 20.17
C LEU A 398 -6.14 1.54 20.42
N ASP A 399 -5.40 1.10 19.40
CA ASP A 399 -3.95 1.27 19.36
C ASP A 399 -3.58 2.36 18.33
N HIS A 400 -2.33 2.82 18.39
CA HIS A 400 -1.86 3.87 17.50
C HIS A 400 -1.99 3.47 16.01
N GLN A 401 -1.81 2.19 15.69
CA GLN A 401 -1.88 1.68 14.32
C GLN A 401 -3.32 1.70 13.76
N THR A 402 -4.27 1.14 14.50
CA THR A 402 -5.70 1.13 14.18
C THR A 402 -6.28 2.54 14.14
N THR A 403 -5.86 3.42 15.06
CA THR A 403 -6.25 4.83 15.07
C THR A 403 -5.72 5.54 13.82
N THR A 404 -4.47 5.31 13.44
CA THR A 404 -3.87 5.88 12.22
C THR A 404 -4.59 5.40 10.95
N LEU A 405 -4.94 4.10 10.89
CA LEU A 405 -5.66 3.53 9.75
C LEU A 405 -7.09 4.10 9.64
N LYS A 406 -7.82 4.19 10.75
CA LYS A 406 -9.16 4.79 10.78
C LYS A 406 -9.12 6.27 10.45
N PHE A 407 -8.12 7.00 10.93
CA PHE A 407 -7.90 8.41 10.59
C PHE A 407 -7.69 8.60 9.09
N LYS A 408 -6.82 7.80 8.46
CA LYS A 408 -6.61 7.84 7.00
C LYS A 408 -7.90 7.56 6.23
N ALA A 409 -8.67 6.56 6.64
CA ALA A 409 -9.95 6.23 6.00
C ALA A 409 -10.96 7.37 6.11
N LEU A 410 -11.08 7.99 7.30
CA LEU A 410 -11.95 9.14 7.52
C LEU A 410 -11.53 10.36 6.68
N VAL A 411 -10.24 10.68 6.62
CA VAL A 411 -9.74 11.80 5.80
C VAL A 411 -10.08 11.59 4.32
N LEU A 412 -9.88 10.39 3.80
CA LEU A 412 -10.23 10.08 2.40
C LEU A 412 -11.73 10.19 2.16
N ALA A 413 -12.56 9.63 3.04
CA ALA A 413 -14.02 9.72 2.91
C ALA A 413 -14.53 11.17 3.00
N SER A 414 -13.96 11.98 3.91
CA SER A 414 -14.28 13.41 4.00
C SER A 414 -13.85 14.19 2.76
N LEU A 415 -12.69 13.85 2.19
CA LEU A 415 -12.20 14.47 0.96
C LEU A 415 -13.12 14.13 -0.22
N ASP A 416 -13.51 12.86 -0.37
CA ASP A 416 -14.44 12.41 -1.41
C ASP A 416 -15.79 13.13 -1.29
N ASN A 417 -16.35 13.23 -0.08
CA ASN A 417 -17.59 13.97 0.16
C ASN A 417 -17.45 15.47 -0.19
N TYR A 418 -16.34 16.10 0.18
CA TYR A 418 -16.07 17.50 -0.16
C TYR A 418 -15.99 17.73 -1.67
N LEU A 419 -15.34 16.82 -2.40
CA LEU A 419 -15.20 16.90 -3.85
C LEU A 419 -16.54 16.66 -4.57
N MET A 420 -17.35 15.71 -4.09
CA MET A 420 -18.69 15.44 -4.61
C MET A 420 -19.67 16.61 -4.42
N LEU A 421 -19.53 17.40 -3.36
CA LEU A 421 -20.38 18.58 -3.12
C LEU A 421 -20.02 19.80 -4.00
N ARG A 422 -18.93 19.73 -4.76
CA ARG A 422 -18.45 20.83 -5.63
C ARG A 422 -18.59 20.56 -7.13
N THR A 423 -19.06 19.38 -7.52
CA THR A 423 -19.53 19.07 -8.88
C THR A 423 -21.04 19.21 -8.94
#